data_AF-A0A9D4TDN7-F1
#
_entry.id   AF-A0A9D4TDN7-F1
#
_cell.length_a   1.000
_cell.length_b   1.000
_cell.length_c   1.000
_cell.angle_alpha   90.00
_cell.angle_beta   90.00
_cell.angle_gamma   90.00
#
_symmetry.space_group_name_H-M   'P 1'
#
loop_
_entity.id
_entity.type
_entity.pdbx_description
1 polymer ?
#
loop_
_entity_poly.entity_id
_entity_poly.type
_entity_poly.pdbx_seq_one_letter_code
_entity_poly.pdbx_strand_id
1 'polypeptide(L)'
;MNTLLPPNLHEGHVAEEDDPDIDDSLAIPDVDHREVIKDELRKLTSKPPPRAYQGYRLWEIVRRFLDAEDIKIDLNAYLREVLANDRVKPQRQPVCPPDGESRRQAKKRQYALTQELFRKNRTRSARRVLDGDADSKVEDPSGFLEEWREIMERVVPASVSPNVQRPRQVIDPMFLITVMDIKMAMLPSNSASGPDGFSAKELRKAPVTALQVFLNLLMLQK
;
A
#
# COMPACT_ATOMS: atom_id res chain seq x y z
N MET A 1 45.95 29.81 54.33
CA MET A 1 46.06 28.33 54.24
C MET A 1 45.72 27.93 52.82
N ASN A 2 46.67 27.29 52.16
CA ASN A 2 46.65 26.83 50.78
C ASN A 2 45.65 25.70 50.55
N THR A 3 45.01 25.70 49.38
CA THR A 3 44.66 24.50 48.58
C THR A 3 44.37 24.98 47.16
N LEU A 4 45.35 24.92 46.24
CA LEU A 4 45.64 23.81 45.31
C LEU A 4 44.51 23.55 44.30
N LEU A 5 44.62 24.21 43.15
CA LEU A 5 44.06 23.79 41.86
C LEU A 5 44.88 22.61 41.31
N PRO A 6 44.25 21.55 40.78
CA PRO A 6 44.92 20.62 39.88
C PRO A 6 44.80 21.10 38.41
N PRO A 7 45.89 21.03 37.62
CA PRO A 7 45.87 21.06 36.17
C PRO A 7 45.86 19.63 35.60
N ASN A 8 45.15 19.39 34.49
CA ASN A 8 45.46 18.35 33.49
C ASN A 8 44.39 18.42 32.38
N LEU A 9 44.78 18.83 31.17
CA LEU A 9 45.26 17.97 30.07
C LEU A 9 44.19 16.98 29.59
N HIS A 10 43.59 17.28 28.44
CA HIS A 10 43.50 16.34 27.31
C HIS A 10 43.21 17.14 26.03
N GLU A 11 44.27 17.44 25.29
CA GLU A 11 44.22 17.72 23.86
C GLU A 11 43.72 16.45 23.17
N GLY A 12 42.44 16.44 22.80
CA GLY A 12 41.89 15.45 21.88
C GLY A 12 42.29 15.82 20.46
N HIS A 13 43.40 15.26 20.00
CA HIS A 13 43.77 15.21 18.60
C HIS A 13 42.68 14.41 17.86
N VAL A 14 41.77 15.11 17.18
CA VAL A 14 40.80 14.48 16.28
C VAL A 14 41.59 14.01 15.07
N ALA A 15 41.74 12.70 14.94
CA ALA A 15 42.23 12.09 13.72
C ALA A 15 41.25 12.44 12.60
N GLU A 16 41.74 13.19 11.60
CA GLU A 16 41.13 13.23 10.28
C GLU A 16 41.17 11.80 9.73
N GLU A 17 40.03 11.13 9.78
CA GLU A 17 39.80 9.93 8.99
C GLU A 17 39.60 10.41 7.54
N ASP A 18 40.63 10.16 6.71
CA ASP A 18 40.56 10.26 5.27
C ASP A 18 39.37 9.42 4.77
N ASP A 19 38.29 10.10 4.41
CA ASP A 19 37.13 9.51 3.75
C ASP A 19 37.61 8.95 2.40
N PRO A 20 37.52 7.63 2.15
CA PRO A 20 37.99 7.06 0.90
C PRO A 20 37.14 7.59 -0.24
N ASP A 21 37.83 8.17 -1.23
CA ASP A 21 37.33 8.60 -2.53
C ASP A 21 36.14 7.73 -2.96
N ILE A 22 34.93 8.27 -2.82
CA ILE A 22 33.74 7.71 -3.44
C ILE A 22 33.99 7.82 -4.94
N ASP A 23 34.36 6.69 -5.53
CA ASP A 23 34.57 6.49 -6.95
C ASP A 23 33.31 6.91 -7.73
N ASP A 24 33.28 8.17 -8.15
CA ASP A 24 32.23 8.83 -8.93
C ASP A 24 32.20 8.33 -10.40
N SER A 25 32.90 7.23 -10.70
CA SER A 25 33.01 6.66 -12.04
C SER A 25 31.87 5.70 -12.43
N LEU A 26 30.91 5.45 -11.55
CA LEU A 26 29.65 4.79 -11.92
C LEU A 26 28.65 5.78 -12.53
N ALA A 27 29.10 6.58 -13.49
CA ALA A 27 28.22 7.30 -14.40
C ALA A 27 27.40 6.27 -15.17
N ILE A 28 26.22 5.94 -14.63
CA ILE A 28 25.21 5.14 -15.32
C ILE A 28 25.01 5.84 -16.67
N PRO A 29 25.19 5.15 -17.80
CA PRO A 29 24.98 5.76 -19.10
C PRO A 29 23.58 6.40 -19.08
N ASP A 30 23.50 7.66 -19.54
CA ASP A 30 22.25 8.41 -19.70
C ASP A 30 21.42 7.75 -20.81
N VAL A 31 20.88 6.57 -20.49
CA VAL A 31 20.00 5.83 -21.37
C VAL A 31 18.67 6.55 -21.31
N ASP A 32 18.13 6.96 -22.45
CA ASP A 32 16.78 7.50 -22.49
C ASP A 32 15.78 6.39 -22.14
N HIS A 33 15.42 6.32 -20.85
CA HIS A 33 14.52 5.30 -20.31
C HIS A 33 13.17 5.33 -21.03
N ARG A 34 12.76 6.47 -21.60
CA ARG A 34 11.50 6.57 -22.33
C ARG A 34 11.54 5.77 -23.62
N GLU A 35 12.65 5.82 -24.35
CA GLU A 35 12.81 5.05 -25.60
C GLU A 35 12.88 3.55 -25.32
N VAL A 36 13.56 3.14 -24.24
CA VAL A 36 13.58 1.73 -23.80
C VAL A 36 12.17 1.22 -23.52
N ILE A 37 11.35 2.02 -22.82
CA ILE A 37 9.97 1.65 -22.53
C ILE A 37 9.12 1.60 -23.81
N LYS A 38 9.30 2.55 -24.74
CA LYS A 38 8.60 2.53 -26.04
C LYS A 38 8.96 1.29 -26.86
N ASP A 39 10.22 0.90 -26.89
CA ASP A 39 10.68 -0.30 -27.61
C ASP A 39 10.08 -1.58 -27.03
N GLU A 40 10.05 -1.70 -25.70
CA GLU A 40 9.38 -2.84 -25.08
C GLU A 40 7.87 -2.83 -25.34
N LEU A 41 7.21 -1.66 -25.36
CA LEU A 41 5.79 -1.56 -25.73
C LEU A 41 5.55 -1.98 -27.19
N ARG A 42 6.43 -1.62 -28.14
CA ARG A 42 6.37 -2.10 -29.53
C ARG A 42 6.49 -3.62 -29.60
N LYS A 43 7.43 -4.20 -28.86
CA LYS A 43 7.62 -5.65 -28.78
C LYS A 43 6.43 -6.36 -28.16
N LEU A 44 5.84 -5.83 -27.09
CA LEU A 44 4.65 -6.41 -26.44
C LEU A 44 3.41 -6.32 -27.33
N THR A 45 3.25 -5.22 -28.07
CA THR A 45 2.11 -5.01 -28.97
C THR A 45 2.21 -5.72 -30.32
N SER A 46 3.40 -6.23 -30.68
CA SER A 46 3.58 -7.15 -31.81
C SER A 46 2.86 -8.50 -31.60
N LYS A 47 2.67 -8.90 -30.34
CA LYS A 47 1.96 -10.13 -29.97
C LYS A 47 0.45 -9.90 -29.94
N PRO A 48 -0.37 -10.93 -30.22
CA PRO A 48 -1.81 -10.80 -30.18
C PRO A 48 -2.29 -10.40 -28.77
N PRO A 49 -3.25 -9.47 -28.67
CA PRO A 49 -3.77 -9.03 -27.39
C PRO A 49 -4.52 -10.16 -26.67
N PRO A 50 -4.49 -10.18 -25.32
CA PRO A 50 -5.31 -11.09 -24.56
C PRO A 50 -6.80 -10.72 -24.71
N ARG A 51 -7.67 -11.74 -24.73
CA ARG A 51 -9.14 -11.55 -24.86
C ARG A 51 -9.79 -10.97 -23.59
N ALA A 52 -9.17 -11.18 -22.44
CA ALA A 52 -9.67 -10.67 -21.16
C ALA A 52 -9.31 -9.19 -20.98
N TYR A 53 -10.02 -8.49 -20.08
CA TYR A 53 -9.73 -7.10 -19.69
C TYR A 53 -9.71 -6.11 -20.87
N GLN A 54 -10.53 -6.33 -21.89
CA GLN A 54 -10.57 -5.49 -23.10
C GLN A 54 -9.18 -5.30 -23.74
N GLY A 55 -8.33 -6.34 -23.75
CA GLY A 55 -6.94 -6.22 -24.23
C GLY A 55 -6.79 -5.63 -25.64
N TYR A 56 -7.74 -5.86 -26.55
CA TYR A 56 -7.75 -5.22 -27.87
C TYR A 56 -7.74 -3.69 -27.78
N ARG A 57 -8.57 -3.11 -26.92
CA ARG A 57 -8.67 -1.66 -26.73
C ARG A 57 -7.39 -1.09 -26.12
N LEU A 58 -6.81 -1.79 -25.14
CA LEU A 58 -5.53 -1.37 -24.56
C LEU A 58 -4.41 -1.36 -25.61
N TRP A 59 -4.36 -2.37 -26.49
CA TRP A 59 -3.37 -2.43 -27.58
C TRP A 59 -3.56 -1.30 -28.59
N GLU A 60 -4.80 -0.93 -28.90
CA GLU A 60 -5.12 0.19 -29.78
C GLU A 60 -4.66 1.52 -29.17
N ILE A 61 -4.95 1.75 -27.88
CA ILE A 61 -4.49 2.92 -27.13
C ILE A 61 -2.95 3.01 -27.19
N VAL A 62 -2.24 1.90 -26.99
CA VAL A 62 -0.77 1.91 -27.04
C VAL A 62 -0.26 2.22 -28.45
N ARG A 63 -0.89 1.69 -29.51
CA ARG A 63 -0.50 2.02 -30.88
C ARG A 63 -0.66 3.52 -31.17
N ARG A 64 -1.80 4.08 -30.82
CA ARG A 64 -2.06 5.53 -30.97
C ARG A 64 -1.05 6.37 -30.19
N PHE A 65 -0.67 5.93 -28.99
CA PHE A 65 0.40 6.57 -28.23
C PHE A 65 1.78 6.47 -28.91
N LEU A 66 2.12 5.33 -29.50
CA LEU A 66 3.36 5.17 -30.27
C LEU A 66 3.38 6.03 -31.54
N ASP A 67 2.21 6.33 -32.10
CA ASP A 67 2.00 7.26 -33.21
C ASP A 67 1.97 8.75 -32.75
N ALA A 68 2.30 9.01 -31.48
CA ALA A 68 2.36 10.33 -30.84
C ALA A 68 1.00 11.05 -30.71
N GLU A 69 -0.10 10.31 -30.67
CA GLU A 69 -1.42 10.87 -30.36
C GLU A 69 -1.65 11.08 -28.85
N ASP A 70 -2.53 12.02 -28.50
CA ASP A 70 -3.00 12.18 -27.12
C ASP A 70 -4.01 11.08 -26.76
N ILE A 71 -3.61 10.24 -25.80
CA ILE A 71 -4.40 9.08 -25.34
C ILE A 71 -5.04 9.27 -23.98
N LYS A 72 -4.92 10.45 -23.35
CA LYS A 72 -5.35 10.67 -21.95
C LYS A 72 -6.83 10.34 -21.73
N ILE A 73 -7.68 10.76 -22.66
CA ILE A 73 -9.14 10.54 -22.59
C ILE A 73 -9.46 9.05 -22.72
N ASP A 74 -8.88 8.39 -23.74
CA ASP A 74 -9.15 6.98 -24.02
C ASP A 74 -8.62 6.05 -22.93
N LEU A 75 -7.44 6.36 -22.40
CA LEU A 75 -6.85 5.63 -21.27
C LEU A 75 -7.68 5.79 -20.00
N ASN A 76 -8.16 7.00 -19.69
CA ASN A 76 -9.03 7.23 -18.53
C ASN A 76 -10.39 6.53 -18.69
N ALA A 77 -10.97 6.52 -19.89
CA ALA A 77 -12.18 5.77 -20.17
C ALA A 77 -11.98 4.26 -19.97
N TYR A 78 -10.87 3.72 -20.49
CA TYR A 78 -10.48 2.33 -20.27
C TYR A 78 -10.33 1.99 -18.77
N LEU A 79 -9.67 2.86 -17.99
CA LEU A 79 -9.49 2.69 -16.54
C LEU A 79 -10.82 2.59 -15.79
N ARG A 80 -11.75 3.50 -16.09
CA ARG A 80 -13.06 3.53 -15.43
C ARG A 80 -13.90 2.30 -15.76
N GLU A 81 -13.81 1.79 -16.98
CA GLU A 81 -14.60 0.64 -17.39
C GLU A 81 -14.02 -0.70 -16.91
N VAL A 82 -12.70 -0.82 -16.89
CA VAL A 82 -12.01 -2.10 -16.63
C VAL A 82 -11.61 -2.26 -15.16
N LEU A 83 -11.17 -1.18 -14.51
CA LEU A 83 -10.65 -1.23 -13.14
C LEU A 83 -11.59 -0.63 -12.10
N ALA A 84 -12.32 0.45 -12.44
CA ALA A 84 -13.26 1.03 -11.49
C ALA A 84 -14.50 0.14 -11.38
N ASN A 85 -14.72 -0.42 -10.20
CA ASN A 85 -15.96 -1.10 -9.89
C ASN A 85 -16.98 -0.05 -9.39
N ASP A 86 -17.28 0.94 -10.24
CA ASP A 86 -18.33 1.94 -10.02
C ASP A 86 -19.74 1.32 -10.03
N ARG A 87 -19.82 0.01 -10.18
CA ARG A 87 -21.02 -0.78 -9.87
C ARG A 87 -21.36 -0.53 -8.41
N VAL A 88 -22.26 0.45 -8.21
CA VAL A 88 -22.95 0.73 -6.96
C VAL A 88 -23.26 -0.62 -6.32
N LYS A 89 -22.52 -0.97 -5.27
CA LYS A 89 -22.75 -2.22 -4.55
C LYS A 89 -24.24 -2.22 -4.22
N PRO A 90 -25.02 -3.24 -4.65
CA PRO A 90 -26.44 -3.27 -4.33
C PRO A 90 -26.55 -3.05 -2.83
N GLN A 91 -27.33 -2.03 -2.44
CA GLN A 91 -27.59 -1.76 -1.02
C GLN A 91 -27.98 -3.09 -0.41
N ARG A 92 -27.13 -3.60 0.49
CA ARG A 92 -27.45 -4.82 1.22
C ARG A 92 -28.72 -4.49 1.98
N GLN A 93 -29.83 -5.06 1.53
CA GLN A 93 -31.06 -5.00 2.30
C GLN A 93 -30.74 -5.57 3.69
N PRO A 94 -31.29 -4.97 4.76
CA PRO A 94 -31.08 -5.47 6.11
C PRO A 94 -31.60 -6.92 6.16
N VAL A 95 -30.68 -7.87 6.14
CA VAL A 95 -30.99 -9.30 6.29
C VAL A 95 -31.41 -9.48 7.75
N CYS A 96 -32.68 -9.86 7.96
CA CYS A 96 -33.14 -10.31 9.27
C CYS A 96 -32.21 -11.40 9.80
N PRO A 97 -31.91 -11.43 11.12
CA PRO A 97 -31.10 -12.48 11.69
C PRO A 97 -31.66 -13.86 11.36
N PRO A 98 -30.88 -14.79 10.78
CA PRO A 98 -31.24 -16.19 10.86
C PRO A 98 -31.08 -16.63 12.32
N ASP A 99 -32.06 -17.38 12.84
CA ASP A 99 -31.95 -18.01 14.15
C ASP A 99 -30.74 -18.95 14.16
N GLY A 100 -29.84 -18.78 15.14
CA GLY A 100 -28.63 -19.59 15.28
C GLY A 100 -27.30 -18.94 14.87
N GLU A 101 -27.21 -17.61 14.78
CA GLU A 101 -25.94 -16.94 14.45
C GLU A 101 -24.82 -17.20 15.48
N SER A 102 -23.64 -17.56 14.97
CA SER A 102 -22.43 -17.63 15.79
C SER A 102 -22.09 -16.28 16.44
N ARG A 103 -21.47 -16.31 17.64
CA ARG A 103 -20.98 -15.09 18.33
C ARG A 103 -20.15 -14.17 17.43
N ARG A 104 -19.34 -14.76 16.54
CA ARG A 104 -18.50 -14.01 15.58
C ARG A 104 -19.33 -13.24 14.56
N GLN A 105 -20.40 -13.84 14.04
CA GLN A 105 -21.30 -13.20 13.08
C GLN A 105 -22.15 -12.11 13.75
N ALA A 106 -22.66 -12.38 14.95
CA ALA A 106 -23.37 -11.38 15.76
C ALA A 106 -22.51 -10.12 16.00
N LYS A 107 -21.24 -10.29 16.40
CA LYS A 107 -20.30 -9.19 16.61
C LYS A 107 -20.02 -8.41 15.32
N LYS A 108 -19.87 -9.11 14.18
CA LYS A 108 -19.67 -8.48 12.87
C LYS A 108 -20.89 -7.65 12.44
N ARG A 109 -22.10 -8.13 12.71
CA ARG A 109 -23.34 -7.38 12.43
C ARG A 109 -23.46 -6.14 13.31
N GLN A 110 -23.25 -6.29 14.62
CA GLN A 110 -23.25 -5.14 15.54
C GLN A 110 -22.25 -4.07 15.08
N TYR A 111 -21.04 -4.47 14.71
CA TYR A 111 -20.03 -3.56 14.19
C TYR A 111 -20.47 -2.83 12.91
N ALA A 112 -21.07 -3.55 11.95
CA ALA A 112 -21.60 -2.95 10.73
C ALA A 112 -22.72 -1.94 11.01
N LEU A 113 -23.65 -2.27 11.91
CA LEU A 113 -24.72 -1.36 12.35
C LEU A 113 -24.16 -0.09 13.00
N THR A 114 -23.13 -0.22 13.84
CA THR A 114 -22.45 0.94 14.45
C THR A 114 -21.75 1.79 13.40
N GLN A 115 -21.07 1.18 12.42
CA GLN A 115 -20.44 1.92 11.32
C GLN A 115 -21.46 2.69 10.46
N GLU A 116 -22.61 2.09 10.15
CA GLU A 116 -23.68 2.80 9.44
C GLU A 116 -24.25 3.96 10.25
N LEU A 117 -24.48 3.74 11.56
CA LEU A 117 -24.96 4.78 12.45
C LEU A 117 -23.96 5.94 12.55
N PHE A 118 -22.67 5.64 12.63
CA PHE A 118 -21.60 6.64 12.63
C PHE A 118 -21.56 7.48 11.36
N ARG A 119 -21.75 6.85 10.20
CA ARG A 119 -21.83 7.56 8.91
C ARG A 119 -23.03 8.48 8.82
N LYS A 120 -24.19 8.06 9.37
CA LYS A 120 -25.44 8.84 9.34
C LYS A 120 -25.48 9.95 10.39
N ASN A 121 -25.05 9.67 11.62
CA ASN A 121 -25.10 10.59 12.74
C ASN A 121 -24.03 10.23 13.80
N ARG A 122 -22.89 10.92 13.75
CA ARG A 122 -21.73 10.67 14.63
C ARG A 122 -22.08 10.84 16.11
N THR A 123 -22.82 11.90 16.47
CA THR A 123 -23.20 12.20 17.86
C THR A 123 -24.07 11.09 18.45
N ARG A 124 -25.06 10.60 17.70
CA ARG A 124 -25.93 9.51 18.15
C ARG A 124 -25.16 8.18 18.25
N SER A 125 -24.19 7.95 17.38
CA SER A 125 -23.29 6.79 17.49
C SER A 125 -22.37 6.85 18.69
N ALA A 126 -21.79 8.02 18.98
CA ALA A 126 -20.96 8.21 20.16
C ALA A 126 -21.77 7.95 21.42
N ARG A 127 -22.95 8.56 21.56
CA ARG A 127 -23.87 8.29 22.69
C ARG A 127 -24.24 6.83 22.81
N ARG A 128 -24.58 6.15 21.71
CA ARG A 128 -24.93 4.72 21.76
C ARG A 128 -23.76 3.82 22.20
N VAL A 129 -22.52 4.19 21.88
CA VAL A 129 -21.33 3.42 22.24
C VAL A 129 -20.86 3.73 23.67
N LEU A 130 -20.92 5.01 24.05
CA LEU A 130 -20.47 5.50 25.36
C LEU A 130 -21.52 5.30 26.45
N ASP A 131 -22.80 5.49 26.12
CA ASP A 131 -23.95 5.43 27.03
C ASP A 131 -24.75 4.12 26.90
N GLY A 132 -24.32 3.16 26.07
CA GLY A 132 -25.08 1.93 25.78
C GLY A 132 -25.22 0.99 26.98
N ASP A 133 -26.17 0.04 26.89
CA ASP A 133 -26.53 -1.05 27.85
C ASP A 133 -25.41 -2.08 28.12
N ALA A 134 -24.16 -1.65 28.22
CA ALA A 134 -23.11 -2.48 28.76
C ALA A 134 -23.19 -2.37 30.28
N ASP A 135 -24.00 -3.23 30.93
CA ASP A 135 -23.71 -3.62 32.30
C ASP A 135 -22.23 -3.98 32.33
N SER A 136 -21.42 -3.15 32.99
CA SER A 136 -19.98 -3.34 33.01
C SER A 136 -19.73 -4.70 33.65
N LYS A 137 -19.38 -5.70 32.86
CA LYS A 137 -19.04 -7.06 33.35
C LYS A 137 -17.70 -7.10 34.09
N VAL A 138 -17.20 -5.94 34.50
CA VAL A 138 -15.97 -5.80 35.25
C VAL A 138 -16.37 -5.92 36.72
N GLU A 139 -16.19 -7.13 37.27
CA GLU A 139 -16.51 -7.42 38.67
C GLU A 139 -15.57 -6.67 39.64
N ASP A 140 -14.35 -6.33 39.21
CA ASP A 140 -13.38 -5.53 39.97
C ASP A 140 -12.69 -4.46 39.09
N PRO A 141 -13.20 -3.21 39.10
CA PRO A 141 -12.61 -2.10 38.35
C PRO A 141 -11.20 -1.73 38.81
N SER A 142 -10.91 -1.91 40.11
CA SER A 142 -9.63 -1.59 40.74
C SER A 142 -8.52 -2.53 40.25
N GLY A 143 -8.75 -3.84 40.32
CA GLY A 143 -7.80 -4.85 39.83
C GLY A 143 -7.57 -4.75 38.33
N PHE A 144 -8.61 -4.43 37.55
CA PHE A 144 -8.46 -4.20 36.11
C PHE A 144 -7.53 -3.02 35.80
N LEU A 145 -7.67 -1.90 36.52
CA LEU A 145 -6.81 -0.74 36.31
C LEU A 145 -5.36 -1.01 36.73
N GLU A 146 -5.16 -1.82 37.76
CA GLU A 146 -3.83 -2.20 38.25
C GLU A 146 -3.08 -3.13 37.28
N GLU A 147 -3.79 -4.10 36.68
CA GLU A 147 -3.26 -4.96 35.62
C GLU A 147 -2.87 -4.14 34.36
N TRP A 148 -3.73 -3.19 33.96
CA TRP A 148 -3.43 -2.31 32.84
C TRP A 148 -2.26 -1.36 33.12
N ARG A 149 -2.16 -0.86 34.34
CA ARG A 149 -1.03 -0.06 34.79
C ARG A 149 0.27 -0.87 34.71
N GLU A 150 0.25 -2.12 35.16
CA GLU A 150 1.40 -3.02 35.04
C GLU A 150 1.80 -3.21 33.57
N ILE A 151 0.86 -3.46 32.66
CA ILE A 151 1.16 -3.64 31.22
C ILE A 151 1.76 -2.39 30.59
N MET A 152 1.23 -1.21 30.91
CA MET A 152 1.65 0.06 30.31
C MET A 152 2.96 0.60 30.90
N GLU A 153 3.20 0.39 32.20
CA GLU A 153 4.43 0.81 32.88
C GLU A 153 5.55 -0.24 32.75
N ARG A 154 5.23 -1.45 32.27
CA ARG A 154 6.23 -2.48 31.98
C ARG A 154 7.16 -1.99 30.89
N VAL A 155 8.37 -1.62 31.30
CA VAL A 155 9.51 -1.38 30.41
C VAL A 155 9.87 -2.70 29.73
N VAL A 156 9.28 -2.95 28.58
CA VAL A 156 9.68 -4.07 27.71
C VAL A 156 11.01 -3.66 27.07
N PRO A 157 12.08 -4.48 27.19
CA PRO A 157 13.30 -4.20 26.44
C PRO A 157 12.92 -4.14 24.96
N ALA A 158 13.33 -3.06 24.29
CA ALA A 158 13.01 -2.83 22.89
C ALA A 158 13.29 -4.13 22.13
N SER A 159 12.24 -4.74 21.57
CA SER A 159 12.46 -5.90 20.72
C SER A 159 13.19 -5.35 19.50
N VAL A 160 14.49 -5.62 19.46
CA VAL A 160 15.30 -5.38 18.28
C VAL A 160 14.78 -6.41 17.28
N SER A 161 13.69 -6.05 16.61
CA SER A 161 13.28 -6.75 15.39
C SER A 161 14.54 -6.77 14.54
N PRO A 162 15.05 -7.94 14.12
CA PRO A 162 16.18 -7.99 13.23
C PRO A 162 15.74 -7.21 11.99
N ASN A 163 16.21 -5.98 11.91
CA ASN A 163 16.04 -5.15 10.74
C ASN A 163 16.94 -5.83 9.74
N VAL A 164 16.39 -6.79 9.00
CA VAL A 164 17.03 -7.37 7.83
C VAL A 164 17.09 -6.21 6.85
N GLN A 165 18.11 -5.37 7.04
CA GLN A 165 18.50 -4.33 6.12
C GLN A 165 18.91 -5.09 4.87
N ARG A 166 17.93 -5.30 3.99
CA ARG A 166 18.24 -5.73 2.64
C ARG A 166 19.19 -4.67 2.08
N PRO A 167 20.28 -5.08 1.41
CA PRO A 167 21.19 -4.12 0.80
C PRO A 167 20.36 -3.11 0.00
N ARG A 168 20.64 -1.83 0.21
CA ARG A 168 19.92 -0.71 -0.39
C ARG A 168 20.24 -0.73 -1.89
N GLN A 169 19.49 -1.54 -2.65
CA GLN A 169 19.59 -1.56 -4.10
C GLN A 169 19.15 -0.17 -4.58
N VAL A 170 20.03 0.49 -5.32
CA VAL A 170 19.68 1.69 -6.07
C VAL A 170 18.75 1.23 -7.20
N ILE A 171 17.45 1.22 -6.90
CA ILE A 171 16.41 0.89 -7.88
C ILE A 171 15.99 2.21 -8.50
N ASP A 172 16.21 2.36 -9.81
CA ASP A 172 15.61 3.46 -10.55
C ASP A 172 14.09 3.22 -10.65
N PRO A 173 13.24 4.04 -10.01
CA PRO A 173 11.79 3.88 -10.08
C PRO A 173 11.23 4.19 -11.47
N MET A 174 12.01 4.82 -12.35
CA MET A 174 11.61 5.19 -13.70
C MET A 174 12.04 4.19 -14.77
N PHE A 175 12.61 3.05 -14.36
CA PHE A 175 13.01 1.99 -15.28
C PHE A 175 11.83 1.14 -15.76
N LEU A 176 12.05 0.41 -16.86
CA LEU A 176 11.08 -0.49 -17.46
C LEU A 176 10.51 -1.49 -16.44
N ILE A 177 9.17 -1.56 -16.34
CA ILE A 177 8.49 -2.55 -15.50
C ILE A 177 8.41 -3.88 -16.26
N THR A 178 8.96 -4.94 -15.66
CA THR A 178 8.96 -6.29 -16.21
C THR A 178 7.83 -7.15 -15.63
N VAL A 179 7.58 -8.31 -16.27
CA VAL A 179 6.68 -9.34 -15.75
C VAL A 179 7.10 -9.84 -14.37
N MET A 180 8.41 -9.89 -14.09
CA MET A 180 8.93 -10.36 -12.82
C MET A 180 8.60 -9.37 -11.70
N ASP A 181 8.77 -8.08 -11.96
CA ASP A 181 8.44 -7.01 -11.00
C ASP A 181 6.96 -7.07 -10.60
N ILE A 182 6.08 -7.26 -11.59
CA ILE A 182 4.63 -7.38 -11.35
C ILE A 182 4.30 -8.60 -10.51
N LYS A 183 4.95 -9.74 -10.78
CA LYS A 183 4.74 -10.97 -10.00
C LYS A 183 5.24 -10.83 -8.57
N MET A 184 6.38 -10.17 -8.37
CA MET A 184 6.95 -9.91 -7.03
C MET A 184 6.11 -8.92 -6.23
N ALA A 185 5.53 -7.91 -6.89
CA ALA A 185 4.67 -6.91 -6.28
C ALA A 185 3.20 -7.35 -6.12
N MET A 186 2.84 -8.56 -6.54
CA MET A 186 1.45 -9.02 -6.55
C MET A 186 0.91 -9.21 -5.12
N LEU A 187 -0.14 -8.46 -4.78
CA LEU A 187 -0.80 -8.53 -3.46
C LEU A 187 -1.35 -9.92 -3.15
N PRO A 188 -1.37 -10.35 -1.87
CA PRO A 188 -2.01 -11.59 -1.43
C PRO A 188 -3.53 -11.55 -1.67
N SER A 189 -4.16 -12.68 -1.99
CA SER A 189 -5.59 -12.75 -2.39
C SER A 189 -6.59 -12.36 -1.29
N ASN A 190 -6.13 -12.31 -0.05
CA ASN A 190 -6.88 -11.91 1.13
C ASN A 190 -6.64 -10.45 1.53
N SER A 191 -5.90 -9.66 0.74
CA SER A 191 -5.76 -8.23 0.99
C SER A 191 -7.12 -7.54 0.88
N ALA A 192 -7.30 -6.48 1.67
CA ALA A 192 -8.49 -5.65 1.59
C ALA A 192 -8.54 -4.92 0.24
N SER A 193 -9.74 -4.80 -0.34
CA SER A 193 -9.98 -3.97 -1.52
C SER A 193 -9.72 -2.49 -1.20
N GLY A 194 -9.25 -1.75 -2.19
CA GLY A 194 -9.10 -0.31 -2.11
C GLY A 194 -10.43 0.44 -2.06
N PRO A 195 -10.39 1.78 -1.95
CA PRO A 195 -11.59 2.63 -2.00
C PRO A 195 -12.32 2.57 -3.36
N ASP A 196 -11.61 2.19 -4.42
CA ASP A 196 -12.13 1.88 -5.77
C ASP A 196 -12.93 0.57 -5.85
N GLY A 197 -12.91 -0.22 -4.77
CA GLY A 197 -13.56 -1.52 -4.71
C GLY A 197 -12.86 -2.62 -5.51
N PHE A 198 -11.74 -2.33 -6.17
CA PHE A 198 -10.96 -3.31 -6.92
C PHE A 198 -10.19 -4.19 -5.94
N SER A 199 -10.45 -5.50 -5.99
CA SER A 199 -9.86 -6.47 -5.07
C SER A 199 -8.58 -7.09 -5.63
N ALA A 200 -7.67 -7.56 -4.76
CA ALA A 200 -6.50 -8.32 -5.23
C ALA A 200 -6.87 -9.60 -5.99
N LYS A 201 -8.06 -10.17 -5.73
CA LYS A 201 -8.59 -11.30 -6.52
C LYS A 201 -8.92 -10.90 -7.96
N GLU A 202 -9.45 -9.69 -8.15
CA GLU A 202 -9.71 -9.15 -9.49
C GLU A 202 -8.42 -8.74 -10.18
N LEU A 203 -7.48 -8.12 -9.48
CA LEU A 203 -6.15 -7.82 -10.04
C LEU A 203 -5.45 -9.08 -10.58
N ARG A 204 -5.51 -10.19 -9.84
CA ARG A 204 -4.90 -11.47 -10.25
C ARG A 204 -5.57 -12.15 -11.43
N LYS A 205 -6.80 -11.78 -11.79
CA LYS A 205 -7.47 -12.27 -13.00
C LYS A 205 -6.96 -11.55 -14.26
N ALA A 206 -6.34 -10.37 -14.11
CA ALA A 206 -5.78 -9.64 -15.24
C ALA A 206 -4.55 -10.38 -15.80
N PRO A 207 -4.46 -10.55 -17.13
CA PRO A 207 -3.26 -11.08 -17.76
C PRO A 207 -2.04 -10.22 -17.41
N VAL A 208 -0.96 -10.86 -16.94
CA VAL A 208 0.25 -10.14 -16.50
C VAL A 208 0.85 -9.30 -17.62
N THR A 209 0.74 -9.75 -18.88
CA THR A 209 1.16 -8.99 -20.06
C THR A 209 0.35 -7.71 -20.25
N ALA A 210 -0.96 -7.74 -20.02
CA ALA A 210 -1.80 -6.54 -20.07
C ALA A 210 -1.43 -5.55 -18.95
N LEU A 211 -1.16 -6.05 -17.74
CA LEU A 211 -0.67 -5.22 -16.63
C LEU A 211 0.68 -4.58 -16.96
N GLN A 212 1.60 -5.33 -17.58
CA GLN A 212 2.91 -4.81 -17.98
C GLN A 212 2.79 -3.69 -19.01
N VAL A 213 1.99 -3.90 -20.06
CA VAL A 213 1.72 -2.87 -21.07
C VAL A 213 1.12 -1.62 -20.43
N PHE A 214 0.10 -1.82 -19.58
CA PHE A 214 -0.61 -0.74 -18.93
C PHE A 214 0.27 0.10 -17.99
N LEU A 215 1.07 -0.55 -17.11
CA LEU A 215 1.93 0.16 -16.16
C LEU A 215 3.04 0.95 -16.87
N ASN A 216 3.67 0.34 -17.88
CA ASN A 216 4.68 1.01 -18.69
C ASN A 216 4.10 2.19 -19.50
N LEU A 217 2.88 2.06 -20.01
CA LEU A 217 2.18 3.17 -20.67
C LEU A 217 1.92 4.33 -19.70
N LEU A 218 1.48 4.05 -18.47
CA LEU A 218 1.28 5.08 -17.44
C LEU A 218 2.56 5.83 -17.08
N MET A 219 3.71 5.14 -17.02
CA MET A 219 4.99 5.79 -16.74
C MET A 219 5.39 6.82 -17.79
N LEU A 220 4.95 6.63 -19.03
CA LEU A 220 5.23 7.56 -20.13
C LEU A 220 4.24 8.74 -20.20
N GLN A 221 3.07 8.61 -19.58
CA GLN A 221 2.03 9.65 -19.46
C GLN A 221 2.36 10.57 -18.27
N LYS A 222 3.25 11.54 -18.49
CA LYS A 222 3.49 12.66 -17.57
C LYS A 222 2.71 13.92 -18.00
#